data_AF-A0A961MEW1-F1
#
_entry.id   AF-A0A961MEW1-F1
#
_cell.length_a   1.000
_cell.length_b   1.000
_cell.length_c   1.000
_cell.angle_alpha   90.00
_cell.angle_beta   90.00
_cell.angle_gamma   90.00
#
_symmetry.space_group_name_H-M   'P 1'
#
loop_
_entity.id
_entity.type
_entity.pdbx_description
1 polymer ?
#
loop_
_entity_poly.entity_id
_entity_poly.type
_entity_poly.pdbx_seq_one_letter_code
_entity_poly.pdbx_strand_id
1 'polypeptide(L)'
;MATSTDQINALIAGVTELKDVFESKRAGIEAALVAAASAYSNFDKIVYVDQITGDDANPGTQNAPVQSIQRAIDLAPYTALVDIRVRGAYTTTRRYRAMGRRVRIVAYDANWSIVSDPAYYPDFTIGYGLGYADIREVFGFDVSYRGFFDLVRWNVRLPSEAAVLAATPTGNAANSRSKGLFSYSTTDRMVVGGGTIRYCNIDFPADYWGSIIGDLGGYYLQLANITTSTGTFAGRVVPGVSAGTPAGDVGHILMTNLNTL
;
A
#
# COMPACT_ATOMS: atom_id res chain seq x y z
N MET A 1 -26.03 49.39 -51.42
CA MET A 1 -26.66 49.58 -50.10
C MET A 1 -25.58 49.98 -49.12
N ALA A 2 -25.66 51.18 -48.53
CA ALA A 2 -24.75 51.57 -47.46
C ALA A 2 -25.27 50.98 -46.13
N THR A 3 -24.37 50.43 -45.32
CA THR A 3 -24.70 49.93 -43.98
C THR A 3 -25.21 51.08 -43.12
N SER A 4 -26.35 50.91 -42.45
CA SER A 4 -26.90 51.98 -41.59
C SER A 4 -26.19 52.04 -40.24
N THR A 5 -26.23 53.20 -39.60
CA THR A 5 -25.76 53.39 -38.22
C THR A 5 -26.42 52.40 -37.25
N ASP A 6 -27.70 52.07 -37.46
CA ASP A 6 -28.42 51.09 -36.63
C ASP A 6 -27.87 49.68 -36.76
N GLN A 7 -27.49 49.26 -37.99
CA GLN A 7 -26.85 47.96 -38.22
C GLN A 7 -25.48 47.88 -37.54
N ILE A 8 -24.72 48.97 -37.55
CA ILE A 8 -23.42 49.07 -36.88
C ILE A 8 -23.61 48.97 -35.35
N ASN A 9 -24.58 49.71 -34.80
CA ASN A 9 -24.87 49.69 -33.36
C ASN A 9 -25.35 48.30 -32.90
N ALA A 10 -26.22 47.65 -33.67
CA ALA A 10 -26.68 46.30 -33.39
C ALA A 10 -25.52 45.27 -33.40
N LEU A 11 -24.60 45.40 -34.36
CA LEU A 11 -23.40 44.54 -34.41
C LEU A 11 -22.49 44.77 -33.19
N ILE A 12 -22.24 46.02 -32.81
CA ILE A 12 -21.41 46.35 -31.64
C ILE A 12 -22.03 45.78 -30.36
N ALA A 13 -23.35 45.91 -30.19
CA ALA A 13 -24.07 45.35 -29.05
C ALA A 13 -23.93 43.81 -29.01
N GLY A 14 -24.17 43.13 -30.13
CA GLY A 14 -24.04 41.67 -30.21
C GLY A 14 -22.61 41.17 -29.97
N VAL A 15 -21.60 41.89 -30.46
CA VAL A 15 -20.18 41.57 -30.20
C VAL A 15 -19.83 41.77 -28.72
N THR A 16 -20.38 42.82 -28.08
CA THR A 16 -20.17 43.07 -26.64
C THR A 16 -20.82 41.97 -25.81
N GLU A 17 -22.06 41.61 -26.11
CA GLU A 17 -22.76 40.50 -25.44
C GLU A 17 -22.01 39.18 -25.60
N LEU A 18 -21.56 38.86 -26.82
CA LEU A 18 -20.78 37.65 -27.07
C LEU A 18 -19.46 37.63 -26.29
N LYS A 19 -18.75 38.78 -26.22
CA LYS A 19 -17.53 38.92 -25.44
C LYS A 19 -17.80 38.69 -23.95
N ASP A 20 -18.85 39.27 -23.40
CA ASP A 20 -19.18 39.14 -21.98
C ASP A 20 -19.57 37.70 -21.63
N VAL A 21 -20.34 37.03 -22.49
CA VAL A 21 -20.65 35.59 -22.37
C VAL A 21 -19.36 34.76 -22.40
N PHE A 22 -18.45 35.04 -23.34
CA PHE A 22 -17.18 34.34 -23.45
C PHE A 22 -16.31 34.50 -22.19
N GLU A 23 -16.08 35.72 -21.73
CA GLU A 23 -15.22 35.98 -20.56
C GLU A 23 -15.83 35.39 -19.27
N SER A 24 -17.15 35.43 -19.12
CA SER A 24 -17.85 34.78 -18.00
C SER A 24 -17.68 33.25 -18.02
N LYS A 25 -17.88 32.62 -19.19
CA LYS A 25 -17.66 31.17 -19.35
C LYS A 25 -16.20 30.79 -19.12
N ARG A 26 -15.27 31.58 -19.65
CA ARG A 26 -13.83 31.38 -19.47
C ARG A 26 -13.45 31.43 -17.98
N ALA A 27 -13.87 32.45 -17.25
CA ALA A 27 -13.60 32.57 -15.82
C ALA A 27 -14.18 31.39 -15.01
N GLY A 28 -15.39 30.93 -15.36
CA GLY A 28 -15.99 29.74 -14.75
C GLY A 28 -15.19 28.45 -15.02
N ILE A 29 -14.67 28.28 -16.24
CA ILE A 29 -13.83 27.14 -16.62
C ILE A 29 -12.47 27.21 -15.89
N GLU A 30 -11.83 28.37 -15.85
CA GLU A 30 -10.56 28.57 -15.13
C GLU A 30 -10.72 28.25 -13.65
N ALA A 31 -11.80 28.70 -13.00
CA ALA A 31 -12.10 28.38 -11.61
C ALA A 31 -12.32 26.87 -11.39
N ALA A 32 -13.06 26.21 -12.26
CA ALA A 32 -13.29 24.76 -12.19
C ALA A 32 -11.98 23.97 -12.39
N LEU A 33 -11.11 24.41 -13.29
CA LEU A 33 -9.81 23.80 -13.54
C LEU A 33 -8.88 23.93 -12.32
N VAL A 34 -8.83 25.12 -11.69
CA VAL A 34 -8.03 25.36 -10.48
C VAL A 34 -8.54 24.50 -9.32
N ALA A 35 -9.86 24.39 -9.15
CA ALA A 35 -10.45 23.54 -8.12
C ALA A 35 -10.12 22.05 -8.36
N ALA A 36 -10.24 21.57 -9.60
CA ALA A 36 -9.87 20.21 -9.97
C ALA A 36 -8.37 19.94 -9.74
N ALA A 37 -7.49 20.83 -10.20
CA ALA A 37 -6.04 20.70 -10.00
C ALA A 37 -5.67 20.63 -8.51
N SER A 38 -6.32 21.43 -7.67
CA SER A 38 -6.13 21.42 -6.21
C SER A 38 -6.63 20.14 -5.55
N ALA A 39 -7.63 19.46 -6.13
CA ALA A 39 -8.06 18.15 -5.66
C ALA A 39 -7.01 17.07 -5.95
N TYR A 40 -6.31 17.17 -7.09
CA TYR A 40 -5.28 16.20 -7.49
C TYR A 40 -3.91 16.41 -6.81
N SER A 41 -3.61 17.61 -6.31
CA SER A 41 -2.35 17.90 -5.61
C SER A 41 -2.13 17.06 -4.35
N ASN A 42 -3.18 16.38 -3.88
CA ASN A 42 -3.17 15.54 -2.68
C ASN A 42 -3.14 14.03 -2.97
N PHE A 43 -2.96 13.61 -4.23
CA PHE A 43 -2.91 12.19 -4.61
C PHE A 43 -1.56 11.53 -4.33
N ASP A 44 -0.49 12.31 -4.14
CA ASP A 44 0.79 11.82 -3.65
C ASP A 44 1.02 12.40 -2.25
N LYS A 45 1.08 11.53 -1.25
CA LYS A 45 1.22 11.91 0.15
C LYS A 45 2.46 11.30 0.74
N ILE A 46 3.31 12.14 1.32
CA ILE A 46 4.38 11.69 2.20
C ILE A 46 3.87 11.77 3.63
N VAL A 47 4.00 10.67 4.38
CA VAL A 47 3.59 10.60 5.78
C VAL A 47 4.71 9.98 6.61
N TYR A 48 4.99 10.58 7.76
CA TYR A 48 6.03 10.14 8.67
C TYR A 48 5.44 9.33 9.83
N VAL A 49 6.06 8.18 10.11
CA VAL A 49 5.65 7.24 11.16
C VAL A 49 6.80 7.04 12.13
N ASP A 50 6.52 7.14 13.42
CA ASP A 50 7.44 6.79 14.50
C ASP A 50 6.65 6.01 15.56
N GLN A 51 6.92 4.71 15.68
CA GLN A 51 6.13 3.85 16.56
C GLN A 51 6.32 4.17 18.05
N ILE A 52 7.47 4.74 18.41
CA ILE A 52 7.86 4.98 19.80
C ILE A 52 7.38 6.35 20.26
N THR A 53 7.61 7.39 19.45
CA THR A 53 7.32 8.79 19.86
C THR A 53 6.19 9.45 19.07
N GLY A 54 5.63 8.78 18.06
CA GLY A 54 4.50 9.30 17.28
C GLY A 54 3.17 9.23 18.03
N ASP A 55 2.18 9.95 17.50
CA ASP A 55 0.79 9.96 18.00
C ASP A 55 -0.16 9.93 16.79
N ASP A 56 -1.13 9.04 16.77
CA ASP A 56 -2.09 8.93 15.66
C ASP A 56 -3.05 10.14 15.55
N ALA A 57 -3.08 11.03 16.54
CA ALA A 57 -3.72 12.34 16.43
C ALA A 57 -2.92 13.35 15.57
N ASN A 58 -1.62 13.10 15.35
CA ASN A 58 -0.75 14.01 14.60
C ASN A 58 -1.10 14.09 13.10
N PRO A 59 -0.69 15.19 12.43
CA PRO A 59 -0.90 15.35 10.99
C PRO A 59 0.01 14.47 10.12
N GLY A 60 0.98 13.74 10.70
CA GLY A 60 1.89 12.87 9.95
C GLY A 60 3.03 13.61 9.24
N THR A 61 3.40 14.78 9.76
CA THR A 61 4.58 15.53 9.29
C THR A 61 5.83 15.01 9.99
N GLN A 62 7.02 15.37 9.50
CA GLN A 62 8.29 14.94 10.11
C GLN A 62 8.43 15.37 11.59
N ASN A 63 7.92 16.56 11.94
CA ASN A 63 7.96 17.11 13.30
C ASN A 63 6.82 16.61 14.19
N ALA A 64 5.75 16.10 13.58
CA ALA A 64 4.60 15.51 14.27
C ALA A 64 4.21 14.21 13.53
N PRO A 65 5.02 13.13 13.68
CA PRO A 65 4.78 11.87 13.00
C PRO A 65 3.58 11.14 13.63
N VAL A 66 2.88 10.33 12.85
CA VAL A 66 1.87 9.43 13.40
C VAL A 66 2.53 8.20 14.01
N GLN A 67 1.80 7.48 14.87
CA GLN A 67 2.34 6.30 15.54
C GLN A 67 2.23 5.04 14.66
N SER A 68 1.13 4.91 13.93
CA SER A 68 0.80 3.68 13.21
C SER A 68 0.80 3.84 11.69
N ILE A 69 1.23 2.77 11.00
CA ILE A 69 1.20 2.70 9.53
C ILE A 69 -0.23 2.83 8.99
N GLN A 70 -1.23 2.22 9.64
CA GLN A 70 -2.61 2.36 9.17
C GLN A 70 -3.09 3.81 9.26
N ARG A 71 -2.74 4.55 10.33
CA ARG A 71 -3.09 5.96 10.41
C ARG A 71 -2.48 6.76 9.26
N ALA A 72 -1.22 6.45 8.90
CA ALA A 72 -0.59 7.04 7.73
C ALA A 72 -1.31 6.72 6.42
N ILE A 73 -1.81 5.49 6.24
CA ILE A 73 -2.65 5.11 5.10
C ILE A 73 -3.97 5.91 5.10
N ASP A 74 -4.61 6.05 6.25
CA ASP A 74 -5.91 6.70 6.41
C ASP A 74 -5.84 8.23 6.17
N LEU A 75 -4.66 8.85 6.33
CA LEU A 75 -4.42 10.26 5.99
C LEU A 75 -4.38 10.53 4.47
N ALA A 76 -4.19 9.49 3.65
CA ALA A 76 -4.24 9.61 2.20
C ALA A 76 -5.68 9.40 1.69
N PRO A 77 -6.12 10.14 0.64
CA PRO A 77 -7.38 9.85 -0.04
C PRO A 77 -7.42 8.42 -0.59
N TYR A 78 -8.63 7.88 -0.82
CA TYR A 78 -8.76 6.61 -1.55
C TYR A 78 -8.10 6.71 -2.92
N THR A 79 -7.51 5.62 -3.40
CA THR A 79 -6.77 5.53 -4.69
C THR A 79 -5.47 6.35 -4.79
N ALA A 80 -5.13 7.12 -3.77
CA ALA A 80 -3.88 7.88 -3.71
C ALA A 80 -2.64 6.97 -3.60
N LEU A 81 -1.49 7.56 -3.92
CA LEU A 81 -0.17 7.06 -3.55
C LEU A 81 0.19 7.63 -2.17
N VAL A 82 0.68 6.78 -1.28
CA VAL A 82 1.22 7.21 0.01
C VAL A 82 2.62 6.64 0.21
N ASP A 83 3.60 7.53 0.38
CA ASP A 83 4.99 7.25 0.75
C ASP A 83 5.14 7.38 2.27
N ILE A 84 5.12 6.24 2.96
CA ILE A 84 5.22 6.13 4.40
C ILE A 84 6.69 5.97 4.79
N ARG A 85 7.20 6.97 5.50
CA ARG A 85 8.58 7.04 5.99
C ARG A 85 8.59 6.64 7.45
N VAL A 86 9.10 5.45 7.75
CA VAL A 86 9.05 4.89 9.10
C VAL A 86 10.41 5.01 9.76
N ARG A 87 10.45 5.63 10.95
CA ARG A 87 11.68 5.78 11.73
C ARG A 87 12.00 4.50 12.49
N GLY A 88 13.20 3.96 12.26
CA GLY A 88 13.73 2.83 13.03
C GLY A 88 12.93 1.53 12.84
N ALA A 89 13.07 0.63 13.82
CA ALA A 89 12.38 -0.65 13.82
C ALA A 89 10.87 -0.47 14.02
N TYR A 90 10.09 -1.39 13.43
CA TYR A 90 8.64 -1.34 13.50
C TYR A 90 8.05 -2.74 13.63
N THR A 91 7.14 -2.92 14.58
CA THR A 91 6.39 -4.17 14.77
C THR A 91 4.93 -3.97 14.39
N THR A 92 4.40 -4.76 13.47
CA THR A 92 2.99 -4.66 13.08
C THR A 92 2.08 -5.11 14.22
N THR A 93 1.06 -4.31 14.51
CA THR A 93 0.09 -4.57 15.61
C THR A 93 -1.27 -5.01 15.10
N ARG A 94 -1.47 -4.97 13.77
CA ARG A 94 -2.67 -5.37 13.06
C ARG A 94 -2.36 -5.57 11.59
N ARG A 95 -3.25 -6.25 10.87
CA ARG A 95 -3.22 -6.30 9.41
C ARG A 95 -3.54 -4.91 8.83
N TYR A 96 -2.68 -4.40 7.96
CA TYR A 96 -2.82 -3.06 7.35
C TYR A 96 -3.61 -3.11 6.06
N ARG A 97 -4.64 -2.27 5.94
CA ARG A 97 -5.55 -2.24 4.78
C ARG A 97 -5.21 -1.09 3.87
N ALA A 98 -4.84 -1.39 2.62
CA ALA A 98 -4.61 -0.36 1.61
C ALA A 98 -5.93 0.32 1.17
N MET A 99 -7.04 -0.43 1.15
CA MET A 99 -8.35 0.07 0.71
C MET A 99 -8.26 0.78 -0.65
N GLY A 100 -7.59 0.14 -1.61
CA GLY A 100 -7.38 0.65 -2.97
C GLY A 100 -6.31 1.73 -3.14
N ARG A 101 -5.54 2.07 -2.09
CA ARG A 101 -4.37 2.95 -2.18
C ARG A 101 -3.13 2.18 -2.65
N ARG A 102 -2.16 2.91 -3.19
CA ARG A 102 -0.80 2.41 -3.43
C ARG A 102 0.09 2.89 -2.29
N VAL A 103 0.47 1.97 -1.43
CA VAL A 103 1.19 2.23 -0.19
C VAL A 103 2.65 1.84 -0.39
N ARG A 104 3.57 2.76 -0.15
CA ARG A 104 5.01 2.46 -0.06
C ARG A 104 5.45 2.64 1.39
N ILE A 105 6.18 1.68 1.94
CA ILE A 105 6.67 1.69 3.32
C ILE A 105 8.20 1.59 3.26
N VAL A 106 8.88 2.67 3.64
CA VAL A 106 10.34 2.79 3.53
C VAL A 106 10.96 3.00 4.90
N ALA A 107 12.06 2.28 5.15
CA ALA A 107 12.88 2.46 6.34
C ALA A 107 13.66 3.79 6.31
N TYR A 108 13.57 4.53 7.40
CA TYR A 108 14.31 5.75 7.67
C TYR A 108 15.07 5.62 9.01
N ASP A 109 16.25 6.23 9.08
CA ASP A 109 17.05 6.27 10.30
C ASP A 109 16.53 7.26 11.34
N ALA A 110 17.21 7.37 12.48
CA ALA A 110 16.84 8.28 13.57
C ALA A 110 16.79 9.76 13.15
N ASN A 111 17.47 10.15 12.08
CA ASN A 111 17.55 11.51 11.55
C ASN A 111 16.64 11.73 10.34
N TRP A 112 15.71 10.81 10.07
CA TRP A 112 14.87 10.85 8.88
C TRP A 112 15.64 10.87 7.55
N SER A 113 16.75 10.14 7.50
CA SER A 113 17.42 9.82 6.23
C SER A 113 17.08 8.40 5.79
N ILE A 114 16.96 8.19 4.48
CA ILE A 114 16.71 6.85 3.92
C ILE A 114 17.89 5.95 4.29
N VAL A 115 17.59 4.76 4.82
CA VAL A 115 18.63 3.77 5.12
C VAL A 115 19.14 3.15 3.83
N SER A 116 20.29 3.60 3.35
CA SER A 116 20.83 3.18 2.05
C SER A 116 21.57 1.84 2.08
N ASP A 117 22.26 1.57 3.19
CA ASP A 117 23.15 0.43 3.39
C ASP A 117 22.40 -0.75 4.05
N PRO A 118 22.35 -1.94 3.40
CA PRO A 118 21.70 -3.13 3.94
C PRO A 118 22.17 -3.57 5.33
N ALA A 119 23.40 -3.25 5.74
CA ALA A 119 23.92 -3.60 7.06
C ALA A 119 23.17 -2.89 8.20
N TYR A 120 22.48 -1.78 7.89
CA TYR A 120 21.77 -0.95 8.86
C TYR A 120 20.25 -0.97 8.68
N TYR A 121 19.71 -1.87 7.84
CA TYR A 121 18.26 -1.97 7.70
C TYR A 121 17.60 -2.25 9.07
N PRO A 122 16.59 -1.47 9.48
CA PRO A 122 15.86 -1.75 10.70
C PRO A 122 14.97 -2.98 10.53
N ASP A 123 14.59 -3.59 11.65
CA ASP A 123 13.67 -4.71 11.66
C ASP A 123 12.24 -4.24 11.38
N PHE A 124 11.57 -4.89 10.42
CA PHE A 124 10.14 -4.83 10.20
C PHE A 124 9.54 -6.15 10.66
N THR A 125 9.06 -6.19 11.89
CA THR A 125 8.55 -7.42 12.50
C THR A 125 7.06 -7.58 12.19
N ILE A 126 6.72 -8.63 11.45
CA ILE A 126 5.33 -8.98 11.19
C ILE A 126 4.76 -9.63 12.45
N GLY A 127 3.88 -8.91 13.14
CA GLY A 127 3.15 -9.41 14.29
C GLY A 127 2.07 -10.43 13.91
N TYR A 128 1.36 -10.89 14.92
CA TYR A 128 0.30 -11.87 14.81
C TYR A 128 -0.65 -11.75 16.00
N GLY A 129 -1.85 -12.31 15.86
CA GLY A 129 -2.84 -12.32 16.93
C GLY A 129 -4.14 -12.96 16.51
N LEU A 130 -5.19 -12.68 17.28
CA LEU A 130 -6.55 -13.11 16.96
C LEU A 130 -7.24 -12.03 16.12
N GLY A 131 -7.71 -12.43 14.95
CA GLY A 131 -8.50 -11.59 14.04
C GLY A 131 -10.00 -11.81 14.23
N TYR A 132 -10.74 -11.70 13.13
CA TYR A 132 -12.19 -11.90 13.14
C TYR A 132 -12.54 -13.34 13.55
N ALA A 133 -13.54 -13.50 14.43
CA ALA A 133 -13.98 -14.80 14.96
C ALA A 133 -12.82 -15.62 15.58
N ASP A 134 -11.91 -14.94 16.28
CA ASP A 134 -10.75 -15.54 16.96
C ASP A 134 -9.84 -16.39 16.05
N ILE A 135 -9.83 -16.12 14.75
CA ILE A 135 -8.95 -16.79 13.80
C ILE A 135 -7.52 -16.29 14.02
N ARG A 136 -6.56 -17.20 14.11
CA ARG A 136 -5.14 -16.83 14.17
C ARG A 136 -4.71 -16.16 12.87
N GLU A 137 -4.21 -14.94 12.97
CA GLU A 137 -3.85 -14.08 11.85
C GLU A 137 -2.41 -13.60 11.96
N VAL A 138 -1.72 -13.62 10.83
CA VAL A 138 -0.51 -12.83 10.60
C VAL A 138 -0.93 -11.39 10.34
N PHE A 139 -0.29 -10.42 10.97
CA PHE A 139 -0.57 -8.98 10.81
C PHE A 139 0.20 -8.40 9.61
N GLY A 140 -0.07 -8.97 8.44
CA GLY A 140 0.48 -8.54 7.17
C GLY A 140 -0.31 -7.41 6.53
N PHE A 141 -0.51 -7.51 5.23
CA PHE A 141 -1.09 -6.51 4.35
C PHE A 141 -2.37 -7.02 3.71
N ASP A 142 -3.40 -6.19 3.73
CA ASP A 142 -4.66 -6.41 3.07
C ASP A 142 -4.72 -5.56 1.79
N VAL A 143 -4.63 -6.25 0.65
CA VAL A 143 -4.58 -5.72 -0.71
C VAL A 143 -5.96 -5.62 -1.37
N SER A 144 -7.05 -5.67 -0.60
CA SER A 144 -8.42 -5.45 -1.10
C SER A 144 -8.54 -4.15 -1.93
N TYR A 145 -9.50 -4.15 -2.87
CA TYR A 145 -9.83 -3.02 -3.76
C TYR A 145 -8.69 -2.56 -4.68
N ARG A 146 -7.88 -3.47 -5.22
CA ARG A 146 -6.65 -3.16 -6.00
C ARG A 146 -5.58 -2.46 -5.16
N GLY A 147 -5.60 -2.70 -3.86
CA GLY A 147 -4.57 -2.20 -2.96
C GLY A 147 -3.19 -2.73 -3.36
N PHE A 148 -2.17 -1.91 -3.13
CA PHE A 148 -0.79 -2.27 -3.43
C PHE A 148 0.12 -1.87 -2.29
N PHE A 149 1.04 -2.75 -1.89
CA PHE A 149 2.06 -2.44 -0.89
C PHE A 149 3.47 -2.61 -1.46
N ASP A 150 4.33 -1.62 -1.30
CA ASP A 150 5.76 -1.65 -1.64
C ASP A 150 6.58 -1.54 -0.36
N LEU A 151 7.15 -2.65 0.09
CA LEU A 151 8.02 -2.69 1.26
C LEU A 151 9.48 -2.54 0.83
N VAL A 152 10.17 -1.54 1.38
CA VAL A 152 11.50 -1.13 0.89
C VAL A 152 12.50 -0.91 2.02
N ARG A 153 13.67 -1.57 1.95
CA ARG A 153 14.84 -1.35 2.86
C ARG A 153 14.67 -1.87 4.29
N TRP A 154 14.10 -3.06 4.44
CA TRP A 154 13.81 -3.65 5.75
C TRP A 154 14.49 -5.00 5.97
N ASN A 155 14.82 -5.29 7.23
CA ASN A 155 14.99 -6.67 7.71
C ASN A 155 13.60 -7.19 8.11
N VAL A 156 12.93 -7.90 7.20
CA VAL A 156 11.57 -8.39 7.42
C VAL A 156 11.62 -9.65 8.28
N ARG A 157 11.04 -9.59 9.49
CA ARG A 157 10.95 -10.72 10.40
C ARG A 157 9.57 -11.34 10.33
N LEU A 158 9.51 -12.60 9.90
CA LEU A 158 8.26 -13.37 9.81
C LEU A 158 8.07 -14.23 11.06
N PRO A 159 6.83 -14.48 11.49
CA PRO A 159 6.56 -15.24 12.70
C PRO A 159 6.72 -16.76 12.51
N SER A 160 7.28 -17.42 13.53
CA SER A 160 7.30 -18.89 13.59
C SER A 160 5.97 -19.46 14.08
N GLU A 161 5.62 -20.66 13.63
CA GLU A 161 4.44 -21.41 14.06
C GLU A 161 4.42 -21.62 15.56
N ALA A 162 5.56 -22.02 16.15
CA ALA A 162 5.66 -22.19 17.58
C ALA A 162 5.30 -20.90 18.35
N ALA A 163 5.78 -19.73 17.90
CA ALA A 163 5.51 -18.45 18.56
C ALA A 163 4.04 -18.03 18.42
N VAL A 164 3.43 -18.24 17.25
CA VAL A 164 2.01 -17.93 17.03
C VAL A 164 1.13 -18.81 17.92
N LEU A 165 1.35 -20.13 17.91
CA LEU A 165 0.53 -21.08 18.68
C LEU A 165 0.66 -20.86 20.19
N ALA A 166 1.86 -20.54 20.68
CA ALA A 166 2.09 -20.23 22.10
C ALA A 166 1.36 -18.96 22.55
N ALA A 167 1.33 -17.92 21.72
CA ALA A 167 0.69 -16.64 22.05
C ALA A 167 -0.83 -16.63 21.84
N THR A 168 -1.36 -17.56 21.02
CA THR A 168 -2.79 -17.62 20.67
C THR A 168 -3.36 -19.02 20.95
N PRO A 169 -3.26 -19.54 22.19
CA PRO A 169 -3.62 -20.93 22.49
C PRO A 169 -5.09 -21.24 22.23
N THR A 170 -5.98 -20.26 22.42
CA THR A 170 -7.44 -20.39 22.23
C THR A 170 -7.93 -20.06 20.82
N GLY A 171 -7.03 -19.70 19.91
CA GLY A 171 -7.42 -19.30 18.56
C GLY A 171 -8.10 -20.44 17.79
N ASN A 172 -9.01 -20.07 16.88
CA ASN A 172 -9.56 -20.98 15.90
C ASN A 172 -8.52 -21.37 14.84
N ALA A 173 -8.83 -22.42 14.09
CA ALA A 173 -7.99 -22.84 12.97
C ALA A 173 -7.84 -21.70 11.97
N ALA A 174 -6.59 -21.38 11.63
CA ALA A 174 -6.26 -20.40 10.62
C ALA A 174 -6.54 -20.96 9.23
N ASN A 175 -7.05 -20.11 8.35
CA ASN A 175 -7.17 -20.42 6.92
C ASN A 175 -5.98 -19.81 6.16
N SER A 176 -5.84 -20.15 4.89
CA SER A 176 -4.74 -19.62 4.09
C SER A 176 -4.73 -18.08 4.11
N ARG A 177 -5.91 -17.43 4.03
CA ARG A 177 -6.05 -15.97 4.03
C ARG A 177 -5.44 -15.33 5.27
N SER A 178 -5.76 -15.87 6.45
CA SER A 178 -5.30 -15.35 7.73
C SER A 178 -3.78 -15.50 7.90
N LYS A 179 -3.17 -16.47 7.22
CA LYS A 179 -1.73 -16.74 7.25
C LYS A 179 -0.92 -16.04 6.15
N GLY A 180 -1.57 -15.40 5.18
CA GLY A 180 -0.87 -14.70 4.10
C GLY A 180 -0.25 -13.38 4.53
N LEU A 181 1.01 -13.13 4.14
CA LEU A 181 1.63 -11.81 4.28
C LEU A 181 0.87 -10.76 3.47
N PHE A 182 0.50 -11.07 2.22
CA PHE A 182 -0.48 -10.32 1.43
C PHE A 182 -1.77 -11.14 1.34
N SER A 183 -2.89 -10.55 1.71
CA SER A 183 -4.21 -11.18 1.61
C SER A 183 -5.25 -10.17 1.18
N TYR A 184 -6.47 -10.60 0.89
CA TYR A 184 -7.64 -9.72 0.73
C TYR A 184 -8.84 -10.34 1.43
N SER A 185 -9.91 -9.58 1.69
CA SER A 185 -11.14 -10.12 2.29
C SER A 185 -11.97 -10.92 1.29
N THR A 186 -12.64 -11.99 1.76
CA THR A 186 -13.51 -12.85 0.93
C THR A 186 -14.77 -12.15 0.43
N THR A 187 -15.18 -11.05 1.06
CA THR A 187 -16.25 -10.16 0.61
C THR A 187 -15.80 -9.24 -0.52
N ASP A 188 -14.50 -9.01 -0.62
CA ASP A 188 -13.90 -8.01 -1.49
C ASP A 188 -13.35 -8.67 -2.75
N ARG A 189 -14.04 -9.70 -3.28
CA ARG A 189 -13.68 -10.45 -4.50
C ARG A 189 -13.48 -9.48 -5.67
N MET A 190 -12.28 -8.96 -5.80
CA MET A 190 -11.96 -7.86 -6.70
C MET A 190 -10.64 -8.10 -7.40
N VAL A 191 -10.45 -7.30 -8.44
CA VAL A 191 -9.32 -7.24 -9.37
C VAL A 191 -7.96 -7.29 -8.64
N VAL A 192 -7.01 -7.98 -9.27
CA VAL A 192 -5.62 -8.22 -8.85
C VAL A 192 -5.05 -7.07 -7.99
N GLY A 193 -4.87 -7.34 -6.70
CA GLY A 193 -4.06 -6.54 -5.77
C GLY A 193 -2.66 -7.14 -5.66
N GLY A 194 -1.81 -6.60 -4.79
CA GLY A 194 -0.51 -7.21 -4.60
C GLY A 194 0.51 -6.36 -3.87
N GLY A 195 1.77 -6.70 -4.11
CA GLY A 195 2.85 -5.91 -3.55
C GLY A 195 4.22 -6.22 -4.13
N THR A 196 5.13 -5.33 -3.80
CA THR A 196 6.55 -5.47 -4.06
C THR A 196 7.28 -5.57 -2.73
N ILE A 197 8.29 -6.43 -2.68
CA ILE A 197 9.29 -6.42 -1.60
C ILE A 197 10.63 -6.19 -2.25
N ARG A 198 11.28 -5.07 -1.92
CA ARG A 198 12.50 -4.64 -2.62
C ARG A 198 13.57 -4.16 -1.68
N TYR A 199 14.82 -4.54 -1.95
CA TYR A 199 15.94 -4.19 -1.09
C TYR A 199 15.67 -4.61 0.35
N CYS A 200 15.17 -5.82 0.58
CA CYS A 200 14.85 -6.32 1.91
C CYS A 200 15.57 -7.63 2.17
N ASN A 201 15.94 -7.85 3.44
CA ASN A 201 16.41 -9.13 3.91
C ASN A 201 15.22 -9.81 4.60
N ILE A 202 14.75 -10.94 4.09
CA ILE A 202 13.57 -11.62 4.64
C ILE A 202 14.04 -12.82 5.47
N ASP A 203 13.71 -12.77 6.75
CA ASP A 203 13.94 -13.85 7.69
C ASP A 203 12.74 -14.80 7.67
N PHE A 204 13.00 -16.02 7.22
CA PHE A 204 12.02 -17.07 7.03
C PHE A 204 12.31 -18.18 8.05
N PRO A 205 11.65 -18.17 9.22
CA PRO A 205 11.80 -19.25 10.19
C PRO A 205 11.60 -20.62 9.53
N ALA A 206 12.31 -21.65 9.99
CA ALA A 206 12.16 -23.00 9.47
C ALA A 206 10.69 -23.48 9.52
N ASP A 207 9.98 -23.07 10.57
CA ASP A 207 8.58 -23.30 10.85
C ASP A 207 7.71 -22.04 10.61
N TYR A 208 8.00 -21.24 9.58
CA TYR A 208 7.22 -20.04 9.27
C TYR A 208 5.71 -20.32 9.25
N TRP A 209 4.95 -19.54 10.04
CA TRP A 209 3.49 -19.64 10.10
C TRP A 209 2.84 -18.89 8.94
N GLY A 210 2.83 -19.50 7.76
CA GLY A 210 1.99 -19.05 6.66
C GLY A 210 2.64 -19.07 5.28
N SER A 211 2.23 -18.11 4.47
CA SER A 211 2.65 -17.96 3.08
C SER A 211 2.81 -16.50 2.73
N ILE A 212 3.45 -16.19 1.61
CA ILE A 212 3.55 -14.80 1.13
C ILE A 212 2.17 -14.32 0.67
N ILE A 213 1.40 -15.15 -0.04
CA ILE A 213 0.02 -14.82 -0.43
C ILE A 213 -0.98 -15.67 0.35
N GLY A 214 -2.10 -15.08 0.75
CA GLY A 214 -3.05 -15.73 1.66
C GLY A 214 -4.05 -16.65 0.98
N ASP A 215 -4.55 -16.35 -0.21
CA ASP A 215 -5.62 -17.16 -0.82
C ASP A 215 -5.33 -17.40 -2.30
N LEU A 216 -6.10 -18.26 -2.97
CA LEU A 216 -5.91 -18.59 -4.39
C LEU A 216 -6.59 -17.58 -5.33
N GLY A 217 -6.48 -16.28 -5.05
CA GLY A 217 -6.93 -15.20 -5.94
C GLY A 217 -5.83 -14.69 -6.85
N GLY A 218 -6.16 -13.72 -7.71
CA GLY A 218 -5.16 -13.04 -8.54
C GLY A 218 -4.30 -12.09 -7.71
N TYR A 219 -2.98 -12.33 -7.66
CA TYR A 219 -1.98 -11.46 -7.05
C TYR A 219 -0.95 -10.99 -8.07
N TYR A 220 -0.48 -9.76 -7.87
CA TYR A 220 0.81 -9.32 -8.38
C TYR A 220 1.85 -9.36 -7.27
N LEU A 221 2.95 -10.08 -7.49
CA LEU A 221 4.07 -10.11 -6.56
C LEU A 221 5.36 -9.84 -7.33
N GLN A 222 6.13 -8.86 -6.89
CA GLN A 222 7.47 -8.66 -7.41
C GLN A 222 8.47 -8.62 -6.26
N LEU A 223 9.48 -9.48 -6.37
CA LEU A 223 10.60 -9.53 -5.43
C LEU A 223 11.87 -9.02 -6.14
N ALA A 224 12.51 -7.98 -5.62
CA ALA A 224 13.69 -7.39 -6.28
C ALA A 224 14.80 -7.04 -5.29
N ASN A 225 16.03 -7.47 -5.56
CA ASN A 225 17.19 -7.23 -4.68
C ASN A 225 16.90 -7.66 -3.23
N ILE A 226 16.36 -8.87 -3.08
CA ILE A 226 16.02 -9.47 -1.81
C ILE A 226 17.03 -10.57 -1.46
N THR A 227 17.30 -10.73 -0.17
CA THR A 227 18.05 -11.88 0.36
C THR A 227 17.21 -12.62 1.39
N THR A 228 17.43 -13.93 1.55
CA THR A 228 16.88 -14.68 2.68
C THR A 228 17.99 -15.03 3.66
N SER A 229 17.77 -14.82 4.96
CA SER A 229 18.80 -15.01 5.99
C SER A 229 18.86 -16.42 6.55
N THR A 230 17.73 -17.13 6.60
CA THR A 230 17.56 -18.39 7.36
C THR A 230 16.82 -19.48 6.59
N GLY A 231 16.02 -19.10 5.59
CA GLY A 231 15.13 -20.01 4.86
C GLY A 231 15.06 -19.73 3.37
N THR A 232 14.12 -20.39 2.69
CA THR A 232 13.84 -20.21 1.26
C THR A 232 12.41 -19.77 1.05
N PHE A 233 12.16 -19.05 -0.04
CA PHE A 233 10.81 -18.77 -0.52
C PHE A 233 10.11 -20.04 -1.04
N ALA A 234 10.89 -21.04 -1.45
CA ALA A 234 10.40 -22.21 -2.13
C ALA A 234 9.35 -22.95 -1.29
N GLY A 235 8.15 -23.13 -1.84
CA GLY A 235 7.00 -23.76 -1.17
C GLY A 235 6.32 -22.88 -0.11
N ARG A 236 6.68 -21.60 -0.03
CA ARG A 236 6.12 -20.61 0.92
C ARG A 236 5.44 -19.43 0.23
N VAL A 237 5.49 -19.36 -1.10
CA VAL A 237 4.86 -18.27 -1.84
C VAL A 237 3.34 -18.42 -1.82
N VAL A 238 2.83 -19.53 -2.35
CA VAL A 238 1.40 -19.80 -2.55
C VAL A 238 0.95 -20.99 -1.67
N PRO A 239 -0.17 -20.89 -0.94
CA PRO A 239 -0.70 -21.98 -0.13
C PRO A 239 -0.93 -23.24 -0.98
N GLY A 240 -0.41 -24.39 -0.52
CA GLY A 240 -0.61 -25.68 -1.18
C GLY A 240 0.21 -25.90 -2.46
N VAL A 241 1.05 -24.96 -2.86
CA VAL A 241 1.98 -25.13 -3.99
C VAL A 241 3.33 -25.59 -3.45
N SER A 242 3.82 -26.71 -3.99
CA SER A 242 5.11 -27.28 -3.61
C SER A 242 6.29 -26.41 -4.06
N ALA A 243 7.39 -26.51 -3.32
CA ALA A 243 8.66 -25.94 -3.74
C ALA A 243 9.09 -26.44 -5.13
N GLY A 244 9.58 -25.54 -5.98
CA GLY A 244 10.07 -25.84 -7.32
C GLY A 244 8.99 -25.88 -8.40
N THR A 245 7.71 -25.71 -8.06
CA THR A 245 6.64 -25.59 -9.06
C THR A 245 6.93 -24.39 -9.99
N PRO A 246 6.94 -24.58 -11.32
CA PRO A 246 7.09 -23.47 -12.27
C PRO A 246 6.02 -22.41 -12.05
N ALA A 247 6.41 -21.13 -12.00
CA ALA A 247 5.45 -20.06 -11.76
C ALA A 247 4.38 -19.97 -12.87
N GLY A 248 4.73 -20.37 -14.11
CA GLY A 248 3.79 -20.44 -15.23
C GLY A 248 2.62 -21.40 -15.00
N ASP A 249 2.81 -22.46 -14.20
CA ASP A 249 1.77 -23.44 -13.89
C ASP A 249 0.70 -22.88 -12.95
N VAL A 250 0.99 -21.78 -12.26
CA VAL A 250 0.05 -21.07 -11.37
C VAL A 250 -0.29 -19.66 -11.85
N GLY A 251 -0.01 -19.33 -13.12
CA GLY A 251 -0.15 -17.97 -13.66
C GLY A 251 -1.57 -17.38 -13.62
N HIS A 252 -2.59 -18.22 -13.41
CA HIS A 252 -3.98 -17.79 -13.18
C HIS A 252 -4.21 -17.18 -11.78
N ILE A 253 -3.28 -17.43 -10.85
CA ILE A 253 -3.30 -16.98 -9.45
C ILE A 253 -2.24 -15.90 -9.23
N LEU A 254 -1.07 -16.03 -9.85
CA LEU A 254 0.08 -15.20 -9.52
C LEU A 254 0.79 -14.68 -10.77
N MET A 255 0.86 -13.36 -10.89
CA MET A 255 1.81 -12.69 -11.78
C MET A 255 3.06 -12.34 -10.99
N THR A 256 4.18 -13.01 -11.27
CA THR A 256 5.44 -12.86 -10.53
C THR A 256 6.66 -12.86 -11.42
N ASN A 257 7.76 -12.29 -10.92
CA ASN A 257 9.09 -12.38 -11.55
C ASN A 257 9.91 -13.58 -11.06
N LEU A 258 9.33 -14.46 -10.26
CA LEU A 258 9.93 -15.74 -9.86
C LEU A 258 9.77 -16.77 -10.98
N ASN A 259 10.83 -17.51 -11.29
CA ASN A 259 10.76 -18.62 -12.25
C ASN A 259 10.09 -19.87 -11.64
N THR A 260 10.35 -20.11 -10.35
CA THR A 260 9.83 -21.24 -9.57
C THR A 260 9.38 -20.76 -8.18
N LEU A 261 8.37 -21.43 -7.62
CA LEU A 261 7.74 -21.08 -6.34
C LEU A 261 8.23 -21.88 -5.14
#